data_AF-M3C848-F1
#
_entry.id   AF-M3C848-F1
#
_cell.length_a   1.000
_cell.length_b   1.000
_cell.length_c   1.000
_cell.angle_alpha   90.00
_cell.angle_beta   90.00
_cell.angle_gamma   90.00
#
_symmetry.space_group_name_H-M   'P 1'
#
loop_
_entity.id
_entity.type
_entity.pdbx_description
1 polymer ?
#
loop_
_entity_poly.entity_id
_entity_poly.type
_entity_poly.pdbx_seq_one_letter_code
_entity_poly.pdbx_strand_id
1 'polypeptide(L)'
;MEITLDYDTLGTRLRRIGPAEITYAKRMGRPNRVGPWELDYDTMGTRLRRVGPAEITYTKWTGRPTAVGTWELTYDKLNSRLRRIGPYTLDYDQLGSRVRTLGPLEISYDKLGSRAHVVRLEGADGDALPEDLLLALFLVLYWREQQAQSSGNR
;
A
#
# COMPACT_ATOMS: atom_id res chain seq x y z
N MET A 1 4.19 -17.15 -9.03
CA MET A 1 5.26 -16.43 -8.31
C MET A 1 4.85 -16.12 -6.87
N GLU A 2 5.78 -16.23 -5.93
CA GLU A 2 5.59 -15.85 -4.53
C GLU A 2 6.64 -14.79 -4.14
N ILE A 3 6.19 -13.73 -3.46
CA ILE A 3 6.98 -12.55 -3.13
C ILE A 3 6.91 -12.28 -1.64
N THR A 4 8.07 -12.17 -1.00
CA THR A 4 8.15 -11.86 0.43
C THR A 4 8.05 -10.37 0.68
N LEU A 5 7.41 -10.03 1.80
CA LEU A 5 7.35 -8.69 2.35
C LEU A 5 8.25 -8.63 3.58
N ASP A 6 9.36 -7.91 3.45
CA ASP A 6 10.35 -7.82 4.53
C ASP A 6 10.13 -6.53 5.31
N TYR A 7 10.28 -6.62 6.63
CA TYR A 7 10.10 -5.49 7.54
C TYR A 7 11.41 -5.18 8.27
N ASP A 8 11.46 -4.03 8.95
CA ASP A 8 12.58 -3.73 9.84
C ASP A 8 12.66 -4.69 11.04
N THR A 9 13.73 -4.57 11.84
CA THR A 9 13.98 -5.47 12.98
C THR A 9 12.88 -5.45 14.04
N LEU A 10 12.13 -4.35 14.13
CA LEU A 10 10.96 -4.21 15.01
C LEU A 10 9.67 -4.75 14.35
N GLY A 11 9.75 -5.08 13.06
CA GLY A 11 8.65 -5.51 12.21
C GLY A 11 7.59 -4.43 11.97
N THR A 12 7.92 -3.17 12.24
CA THR A 12 6.97 -2.06 12.21
C THR A 12 6.85 -1.43 10.83
N ARG A 13 7.95 -1.42 10.07
CA ARG A 13 8.04 -0.72 8.79
C ARG A 13 8.38 -1.67 7.66
N LEU A 14 7.61 -1.64 6.58
CA LEU A 14 7.87 -2.42 5.38
C LEU A 14 9.15 -1.91 4.70
N ARG A 15 10.16 -2.78 4.58
CA ARG A 15 11.46 -2.48 3.98
C ARG A 15 11.62 -3.02 2.58
N ARG A 16 10.87 -4.04 2.20
CA ARG A 16 11.01 -4.65 0.88
C ARG A 16 9.72 -5.32 0.42
N ILE A 17 9.48 -5.25 -0.89
CA ILE A 17 8.44 -6.01 -1.60
C ILE A 17 9.16 -6.79 -2.71
N GLY A 18 9.50 -8.05 -2.44
CA GLY A 18 10.34 -8.83 -3.35
C GLY A 18 11.69 -8.13 -3.58
N PRO A 19 12.11 -7.81 -4.82
CA PRO A 19 13.33 -7.06 -5.08
C PRO A 19 13.18 -5.54 -4.87
N ALA A 20 11.96 -5.01 -4.73
CA ALA A 20 11.75 -3.57 -4.57
C ALA A 20 12.04 -3.11 -3.14
N GLU A 21 13.14 -2.37 -2.96
CA GLU A 21 13.53 -1.80 -1.66
C GLU A 21 12.73 -0.55 -1.30
N ILE A 22 12.36 -0.43 -0.03
CA ILE A 22 11.72 0.76 0.53
C ILE A 22 12.71 1.47 1.45
N THR A 23 13.16 2.66 1.01
CA THR A 23 14.04 3.51 1.81
C THR A 23 13.23 4.54 2.57
N TYR A 24 13.76 4.97 3.71
CA TYR A 24 13.08 5.90 4.62
C TYR A 24 13.92 7.14 4.85
N ALA A 25 13.29 8.31 4.85
CA ALA A 25 13.94 9.56 5.17
C ALA A 25 14.34 9.60 6.65
N LYS A 26 15.63 9.83 6.94
CA LYS A 26 16.20 9.84 8.30
C LYS A 26 15.46 10.78 9.26
N ARG A 27 14.94 11.91 8.75
CA ARG A 27 14.36 12.99 9.57
C ARG A 27 12.88 12.80 9.91
N MET A 28 12.11 12.07 9.11
CA MET A 28 10.65 11.96 9.25
C MET A 28 10.15 10.53 9.46
N GLY A 29 10.99 9.51 9.31
CA GLY A 29 10.59 8.12 9.50
C GLY A 29 9.54 7.64 8.48
N ARG A 30 9.37 8.37 7.37
CA ARG A 30 8.47 8.05 6.26
C ARG A 30 9.25 7.44 5.10
N PRO A 31 8.64 6.56 4.30
CA PRO A 31 9.30 6.04 3.12
C PRO A 31 9.52 7.20 2.13
N ASN A 32 10.69 7.27 1.51
CA ASN A 32 11.03 8.27 0.49
C ASN A 32 11.31 7.66 -0.89
N ARG A 33 11.41 6.34 -0.97
CA ARG A 33 11.55 5.61 -2.23
C ARG A 33 10.96 4.21 -2.09
N VAL A 34 10.43 3.67 -3.18
CA VAL A 34 10.04 2.25 -3.34
C VAL A 34 10.54 1.74 -4.69
N GLY A 35 11.47 0.79 -4.68
CA GLY A 35 12.19 0.37 -5.87
C GLY A 35 12.79 1.58 -6.61
N PRO A 36 12.44 1.80 -7.90
CA PRO A 36 12.92 2.94 -8.67
C PRO A 36 12.13 4.25 -8.41
N TRP A 37 11.00 4.21 -7.69
CA TRP A 37 10.11 5.36 -7.57
C TRP A 37 10.38 6.20 -6.33
N GLU A 38 10.61 7.49 -6.53
CA GLU A 38 10.63 8.48 -5.47
C GLU A 38 9.23 8.77 -4.93
N LEU A 39 9.15 9.03 -3.63
CA LEU A 39 7.90 9.35 -2.93
C LEU A 39 7.91 10.82 -2.53
N ASP A 40 6.97 11.59 -3.08
CA ASP A 40 6.80 12.99 -2.70
C ASP A 40 5.63 13.18 -1.77
N TYR A 41 5.80 14.11 -0.85
CA TYR A 41 4.78 14.49 0.11
C TYR A 41 4.29 15.92 -0.14
N ASP A 42 3.20 16.29 0.54
CA ASP A 42 2.81 17.69 0.67
C ASP A 42 3.85 18.50 1.45
N THR A 43 3.73 19.83 1.42
CA THR A 43 4.69 20.75 2.06
C THR A 43 4.85 20.47 3.56
N MET A 44 3.80 19.96 4.20
CA MET A 44 3.83 19.60 5.62
C MET A 44 4.40 18.19 5.88
N GLY A 45 4.69 17.42 4.83
CA GLY A 45 5.20 16.05 4.95
C GLY A 45 4.18 15.07 5.52
N THR A 46 2.88 15.40 5.49
CA THR A 46 1.82 14.60 6.11
C THR A 46 1.15 13.64 5.14
N ARG A 47 1.02 14.03 3.87
CA ARG A 47 0.30 13.26 2.86
C ARG A 47 1.19 12.96 1.67
N LEU A 48 1.16 11.71 1.23
CA LEU A 48 1.87 11.27 0.03
C LEU A 48 1.15 11.85 -1.20
N ARG A 49 1.84 12.63 -2.03
CA ARG A 49 1.27 13.25 -3.23
C ARG A 49 1.68 12.56 -4.51
N ARG A 50 2.79 11.83 -4.51
CA ARG A 50 3.30 11.19 -5.74
C ARG A 50 4.09 9.93 -5.42
N VAL A 51 3.96 8.93 -6.28
CA VAL A 51 4.83 7.74 -6.32
C VAL A 51 5.39 7.63 -7.73
N GLY A 52 6.67 7.98 -7.89
CA GLY A 52 7.30 8.01 -9.21
C GLY A 52 6.53 8.95 -10.17
N PRO A 53 6.03 8.45 -11.31
CA PRO A 53 5.22 9.26 -12.22
C PRO A 53 3.74 9.42 -11.79
N ALA A 54 3.26 8.65 -10.83
CA ALA A 54 1.84 8.62 -10.46
C ALA A 54 1.49 9.65 -9.38
N GLU A 55 0.71 10.67 -9.75
CA GLU A 55 0.20 11.69 -8.81
C GLU A 55 -1.04 11.21 -8.05
N ILE A 56 -1.14 11.52 -6.76
CA ILE A 56 -2.26 11.15 -5.90
C ILE A 56 -3.17 12.36 -5.70
N THR A 57 -4.40 12.26 -6.18
CA THR A 57 -5.43 13.28 -5.99
C THR A 57 -6.25 12.97 -4.75
N TYR A 58 -6.66 14.01 -4.04
CA TYR A 58 -7.41 13.92 -2.79
C TYR A 58 -8.72 14.69 -2.86
N THR A 59 -9.76 14.17 -2.18
CA THR A 59 -10.98 14.96 -1.95
C THR A 59 -10.71 16.06 -0.94
N LYS A 60 -11.25 17.25 -1.21
CA LYS A 60 -11.09 18.45 -0.37
C LYS A 60 -11.69 18.27 1.02
N TRP A 61 -12.77 17.51 1.14
CA TRP A 61 -13.56 17.43 2.37
C TRP A 61 -13.02 16.45 3.39
N THR A 62 -12.65 15.24 2.96
CA THR A 62 -12.19 14.18 3.87
C THR A 62 -10.68 13.97 3.83
N GLY A 63 -9.96 14.62 2.90
CA GLY A 63 -8.52 14.41 2.71
C GLY A 63 -8.17 12.98 2.29
N ARG A 64 -9.13 12.24 1.72
CA ARG A 64 -8.97 10.86 1.25
C ARG A 64 -8.50 10.82 -0.20
N PRO A 65 -7.64 9.87 -0.60
CA PRO A 65 -7.25 9.75 -1.99
C PRO A 65 -8.45 9.37 -2.86
N THR A 66 -8.50 9.88 -4.08
CA THR A 66 -9.58 9.65 -5.06
C THR A 66 -9.05 9.17 -6.40
N ALA A 67 -7.81 9.52 -6.75
CA ALA A 67 -7.13 9.05 -7.94
C ALA A 67 -5.63 8.84 -7.68
N VAL A 68 -5.00 7.96 -8.46
CA VAL A 68 -3.55 7.77 -8.53
C VAL A 68 -3.14 7.67 -10.00
N GLY A 69 -2.44 8.67 -10.53
CA GLY A 69 -2.20 8.79 -11.96
C GLY A 69 -3.53 8.77 -12.73
N THR A 70 -3.68 7.80 -13.63
CA THR A 70 -4.92 7.59 -14.41
C THR A 70 -5.93 6.68 -13.70
N TRP A 71 -5.60 6.17 -12.51
CA TRP A 71 -6.43 5.19 -11.80
C TRP A 71 -7.38 5.87 -10.84
N GLU A 72 -8.67 5.57 -10.97
CA GLU A 72 -9.68 5.97 -10.00
C GLU A 72 -9.69 5.04 -8.77
N LEU A 73 -10.04 5.60 -7.62
CA LEU A 73 -10.21 4.85 -6.37
C LEU A 73 -11.67 4.81 -5.98
N THR A 74 -12.20 3.61 -5.78
CA THR A 74 -13.58 3.42 -5.33
C THR A 74 -13.62 2.92 -3.90
N TYR A 75 -14.62 3.39 -3.16
CA TYR A 75 -14.81 3.06 -1.76
C TYR A 75 -16.13 2.32 -1.56
N ASP A 76 -16.28 1.65 -0.42
CA ASP A 76 -17.55 1.06 -0.01
C ASP A 76 -18.65 2.12 0.19
N LYS A 77 -19.90 1.67 0.36
CA LYS A 77 -21.07 2.57 0.48
C LYS A 77 -20.94 3.55 1.65
N LEU A 78 -20.25 3.15 2.72
CA LEU A 78 -19.97 3.98 3.89
C LEU A 78 -18.71 4.84 3.72
N ASN A 79 -18.08 4.82 2.55
CA ASN A 79 -16.91 5.63 2.22
C ASN A 79 -15.72 5.42 3.17
N SER A 80 -15.68 4.26 3.82
CA SER A 80 -14.74 3.92 4.90
C SER A 80 -13.59 3.05 4.42
N ARG A 81 -13.81 2.23 3.38
CA ARG A 81 -12.85 1.23 2.91
C ARG A 81 -12.62 1.30 1.41
N LEU A 82 -11.36 1.23 1.01
CA LEU A 82 -10.98 1.18 -0.39
C LEU A 82 -11.41 -0.18 -0.99
N ARG A 83 -12.21 -0.16 -2.05
CA ARG A 83 -12.70 -1.37 -2.73
C ARG A 83 -12.03 -1.61 -4.07
N ARG A 84 -11.47 -0.57 -4.69
CA ARG A 84 -10.76 -0.69 -5.96
C ARG A 84 -9.71 0.41 -6.11
N ILE A 85 -8.59 0.05 -6.73
CA ILE A 85 -7.57 0.98 -7.23
C ILE A 85 -7.30 0.69 -8.69
N GLY A 86 -7.73 1.60 -9.58
CA GLY A 86 -7.61 1.40 -11.02
C GLY A 86 -8.26 0.10 -11.48
N PRO A 87 -7.54 -0.81 -12.15
CA PRO A 87 -8.09 -2.09 -12.58
C PRO A 87 -8.26 -3.12 -11.45
N TYR A 88 -7.66 -2.90 -10.27
CA TYR A 88 -7.58 -3.92 -9.23
C TYR A 88 -8.64 -3.76 -8.14
N THR A 89 -9.45 -4.80 -7.96
CA THR A 89 -10.41 -4.91 -6.87
C THR A 89 -9.73 -5.38 -5.59
N LEU A 90 -10.19 -4.88 -4.44
CA LEU A 90 -9.72 -5.31 -3.13
C LEU A 90 -10.81 -6.12 -2.43
N ASP A 91 -10.47 -7.34 -2.00
CA ASP A 91 -11.30 -8.08 -1.07
C ASP A 91 -10.65 -8.22 0.29
N TYR A 92 -11.52 -8.26 1.29
CA TYR A 92 -11.16 -8.26 2.70
C TYR A 92 -11.47 -9.62 3.31
N ASP A 93 -10.79 -9.95 4.41
CA ASP A 93 -11.16 -11.11 5.22
C ASP A 93 -12.60 -11.00 5.76
N GLN A 94 -13.12 -12.12 6.29
CA GLN A 94 -14.49 -12.19 6.82
C GLN A 94 -14.75 -11.20 7.96
N LEU A 95 -13.71 -10.81 8.71
CA LEU A 95 -13.77 -9.79 9.74
C LEU A 95 -13.70 -8.36 9.17
N GLY A 96 -13.47 -8.21 7.87
CA GLY A 96 -13.47 -6.96 7.11
C GLY A 96 -12.31 -6.03 7.42
N SER A 97 -11.27 -6.52 8.09
CA SER A 97 -10.21 -5.67 8.65
C SER A 97 -8.94 -5.66 7.78
N ARG A 98 -8.74 -6.70 6.95
CA ARG A 98 -7.49 -6.91 6.23
C ARG A 98 -7.76 -7.25 4.78
N VAL A 99 -7.04 -6.59 3.89
CA VAL A 99 -7.07 -6.90 2.45
C VAL A 99 -6.40 -8.25 2.24
N ARG A 100 -7.15 -9.22 1.69
CA ARG A 100 -6.69 -10.57 1.37
C ARG A 100 -6.37 -10.74 -0.09
N THR A 101 -7.03 -9.97 -0.95
CA THR A 101 -6.75 -9.98 -2.39
C THR A 101 -6.64 -8.55 -2.92
N LEU A 102 -5.77 -8.38 -3.90
CA LEU A 102 -5.61 -7.15 -4.66
C LEU A 102 -5.50 -7.52 -6.14
N GLY A 103 -6.63 -7.48 -6.85
CA GLY A 103 -6.72 -8.01 -8.20
C GLY A 103 -6.25 -9.47 -8.24
N PRO A 104 -5.21 -9.81 -9.02
CA PRO A 104 -4.67 -11.16 -9.11
C PRO A 104 -3.72 -11.54 -7.95
N LEU A 105 -3.44 -10.62 -7.02
CA LEU A 105 -2.56 -10.87 -5.89
C LEU A 105 -3.33 -11.43 -4.70
N GLU A 106 -2.79 -12.47 -4.09
CA GLU A 106 -3.22 -12.98 -2.78
C GLU A 106 -2.25 -12.55 -1.69
N ILE A 107 -2.76 -12.00 -0.59
CA ILE A 107 -1.98 -11.45 0.51
C ILE A 107 -2.11 -12.36 1.73
N SER A 108 -0.98 -12.92 2.15
CA SER A 108 -0.86 -13.77 3.32
C SER A 108 -0.30 -13.00 4.50
N TYR A 109 -0.89 -13.24 5.67
CA TYR A 109 -0.53 -12.57 6.92
C TYR A 109 0.18 -13.53 7.86
N ASP A 110 1.01 -12.99 8.75
CA ASP A 110 1.68 -13.76 9.81
C ASP A 110 0.66 -14.54 10.68
N LYS A 111 1.15 -15.41 11.56
CA LYS A 111 0.27 -16.25 12.41
C LYS A 111 -0.64 -15.44 13.35
N LEU A 112 -0.26 -14.22 13.70
CA LEU A 112 -1.08 -13.29 14.51
C LEU A 112 -2.05 -12.47 13.61
N GLY A 113 -1.94 -12.64 12.30
CA GLY A 113 -2.64 -11.91 11.26
C GLY A 113 -2.25 -10.44 11.18
N SER A 114 -1.22 -10.01 11.90
CA SER A 114 -0.96 -8.59 12.13
C SER A 114 -0.38 -7.91 10.90
N ARG A 115 0.55 -8.60 10.22
CA ARG A 115 1.36 -8.07 9.12
C ARG A 115 1.26 -8.97 7.90
N ALA A 116 1.14 -8.36 6.73
CA ALA A 116 1.29 -9.08 5.48
C ALA A 116 2.76 -9.51 5.37
N HIS A 117 3.05 -10.75 5.01
CA HIS A 117 4.43 -11.25 4.94
C HIS A 117 4.76 -11.91 3.60
N VAL A 118 3.72 -12.35 2.89
CA VAL A 118 3.85 -13.01 1.59
C VAL A 118 2.72 -12.51 0.69
N VAL A 119 3.06 -12.27 -0.57
CA VAL A 119 2.13 -11.99 -1.65
C VAL A 119 2.34 -13.01 -2.76
N ARG A 120 1.27 -13.62 -3.23
CA ARG A 120 1.30 -14.61 -4.30
C ARG A 120 0.62 -14.03 -5.54
N LEU A 121 1.26 -14.20 -6.68
CA LEU A 121 0.71 -13.91 -8.00
C LEU A 121 0.64 -15.20 -8.80
N GLU A 122 -0.57 -15.67 -9.09
CA GLU A 122 -0.76 -16.88 -9.89
C GLU A 122 -0.44 -16.64 -11.37
N GLY A 123 0.16 -17.63 -12.02
CA GLY A 123 0.46 -17.56 -13.46
C GLY A 123 1.58 -16.59 -13.86
N ALA A 124 2.30 -16.01 -12.89
CA ALA A 124 3.47 -15.19 -13.15
C ALA A 124 4.76 -15.93 -12.79
N ASP A 125 5.79 -15.72 -13.61
CA ASP A 125 7.16 -16.18 -13.42
C ASP A 125 8.08 -15.00 -13.07
N GLY A 126 9.12 -15.26 -12.26
CA GLY A 126 10.07 -14.26 -11.80
C GLY A 126 10.02 -14.04 -10.28
N ASP A 127 10.68 -12.96 -9.83
CA ASP A 127 10.78 -12.53 -8.44
C ASP A 127 10.23 -11.12 -8.19
N ALA A 128 9.94 -10.35 -9.26
CA ALA A 128 9.45 -8.99 -9.20
C ALA A 128 7.95 -8.90 -9.55
N LEU A 129 7.20 -8.07 -8.82
CA LEU A 129 5.86 -7.67 -9.23
C LEU A 129 5.94 -6.81 -10.49
N PRO A 130 4.96 -6.95 -11.41
CA PRO A 130 4.65 -5.92 -12.39
C PRO A 130 4.51 -4.53 -11.73
N GLU A 131 4.96 -3.49 -12.41
CA GLU A 131 5.00 -2.12 -11.86
C GLU A 131 3.64 -1.64 -11.33
N ASP A 132 2.59 -1.91 -12.09
CA ASP A 132 1.22 -1.58 -11.71
C ASP A 132 0.79 -2.27 -10.40
N LEU A 133 1.06 -3.57 -10.27
CA LEU A 133 0.78 -4.34 -9.07
C LEU A 133 1.65 -3.92 -7.88
N LEU A 134 2.92 -3.58 -8.11
CA LEU A 134 3.81 -3.05 -7.07
C LEU A 134 3.28 -1.72 -6.53
N LEU A 135 2.89 -0.80 -7.42
CA LEU A 135 2.31 0.49 -7.05
C LEU A 135 1.03 0.31 -6.24
N ALA A 136 0.11 -0.52 -6.74
CA ALA A 136 -1.17 -0.78 -6.08
C ALA A 136 -0.95 -1.41 -4.69
N LEU A 137 -0.10 -2.43 -4.59
CA LEU A 137 0.21 -3.10 -3.34
C LEU A 137 0.84 -2.15 -2.32
N PHE A 138 1.85 -1.37 -2.75
CA PHE A 138 2.51 -0.40 -1.91
C PHE A 138 1.51 0.60 -1.31
N LEU A 139 0.62 1.17 -2.13
CA LEU A 139 -0.37 2.15 -1.68
C LEU A 139 -1.39 1.56 -0.70
N VAL A 140 -1.85 0.34 -0.95
CA VAL A 140 -2.78 -0.36 -0.06
C VAL A 140 -2.16 -0.58 1.31
N LEU A 141 -0.91 -1.07 1.36
CA LEU A 141 -0.19 -1.28 2.62
C LEU A 141 0.11 0.05 3.32
N TYR A 142 0.57 1.05 2.56
CA TYR A 142 0.90 2.38 3.08
C TYR A 142 -0.30 3.08 3.73
N TRP A 143 -1.45 3.13 3.05
CA TRP A 143 -2.64 3.78 3.61
C TRP A 143 -3.25 3.02 4.78
N ARG A 144 -3.15 1.69 4.79
CA ARG A 144 -3.55 0.90 5.96
C ARG A 144 -2.70 1.24 7.18
N GLU A 145 -1.38 1.38 7.01
CA GLU A 145 -0.48 1.76 8.09
C GLU A 145 -0.83 3.15 8.65
N GLN A 146 -1.10 4.13 7.78
CA GLN A 146 -1.53 5.48 8.18
C GLN A 146 -2.85 5.47 8.98
N GLN A 147 -3.82 4.64 8.60
CA GLN A 147 -5.09 4.51 9.32
C GLN A 147 -4.91 3.90 10.71
N ALA A 148 -4.05 2.89 10.85
CA ALA A 148 -3.72 2.28 12.13
C ALA A 148 -3.05 3.29 13.08
N GLN A 149 -2.10 4.08 12.59
CA GLN A 149 -1.43 5.13 13.37
C GLN A 149 -2.40 6.25 13.81
N SER A 150 -3.37 6.59 12.95
CA SER A 150 -4.38 7.62 13.27
C SER A 150 -5.41 7.14 14.31
N SER A 151 -5.64 5.82 14.39
CA SER A 151 -6.63 5.21 15.28
C SER A 151 -6.06 4.85 16.66
N GLY A 152 -4.74 4.69 16.78
CA GLY A 152 -4.04 4.44 18.04
C GLY A 152 -3.81 5.66 18.93
N ASN A 153 -4.28 6.84 18.51
CA ASN A 153 -4.10 8.11 19.22
C ASN A 153 -5.41 8.64 19.84
N ARG A 154 -6.31 7.74 20.25
CA ARG A 154 -7.56 8.05 20.96
C ARG A 154 -7.59 7.37 22.31
#